data_AF-A0A0L1KEX6-F1
#
_entry.id   AF-A0A0L1KEX6-F1
#
_cell.length_a   1.000
_cell.length_b   1.000
_cell.length_c   1.000
_cell.angle_alpha   90.00
_cell.angle_beta   90.00
_cell.angle_gamma   90.00
#
_symmetry.space_group_name_H-M   'P 1'
#
loop_
_entity.id
_entity.type
_entity.pdbx_description
1 polymer ?
#
loop_
_entity_poly.entity_id
_entity_poly.type
_entity_poly.pdbx_seq_one_letter_code
_entity_poly.pdbx_strand_id
1 'polypeptide(L)'
;MTLLPPNSTRLESAIESATSAGLTDVPVPIRDVWNPATCPAGLLPFLAWGVSIDLWNSEWSEAEKREAVASAIEDQRRKGTRASLRDVLDRFDPLIQIVEWFEDRGTLEPHTFRLELPLGIESDVEYDTALVAALLRDIAAVKPLRSHMRAVHRLHAQAQAGLLGGGMSIGLARISGPADLTIQDDPYWATVLQTEEGEPFEREQDRAFLEHI
;
A
#
# COMPACT_ATOMS: atom_id res chain seq x y z
N MET A 1 -16.42 49.03 1.69
CA MET A 1 -16.68 49.87 0.50
C MET A 1 -18.20 49.89 0.33
N THR A 2 -18.84 51.07 0.28
CA THR A 2 -20.32 51.16 0.23
C THR A 2 -20.82 50.87 -1.18
N LEU A 3 -21.90 50.10 -1.28
CA LEU A 3 -22.61 49.80 -2.53
C LEU A 3 -23.82 50.73 -2.74
N LEU A 4 -24.07 51.63 -1.79
CA LEU A 4 -25.19 52.56 -1.82
C LEU A 4 -24.94 53.72 -2.81
N PRO A 5 -25.99 54.19 -3.51
CA PRO A 5 -25.90 55.37 -4.36
C PRO A 5 -25.69 56.66 -3.53
N PRO A 6 -25.16 57.74 -4.13
CA PRO A 6 -24.82 58.96 -3.40
C PRO A 6 -26.03 59.72 -2.80
N ASN A 7 -27.27 59.39 -3.20
CA ASN A 7 -28.50 59.98 -2.66
C ASN A 7 -29.12 59.18 -1.50
N SER A 8 -28.36 58.25 -0.90
CA SER A 8 -28.86 57.36 0.15
C SER A 8 -29.14 58.09 1.46
N THR A 9 -30.23 57.69 2.11
CA THR A 9 -30.66 58.19 3.40
C THR A 9 -29.83 57.63 4.54
N ARG A 10 -29.90 58.29 5.71
CA ARG A 10 -29.22 57.83 6.93
C ARG A 10 -29.70 56.45 7.39
N LEU A 11 -30.98 56.13 7.17
CA LEU A 11 -31.53 54.82 7.51
C LEU A 11 -30.94 53.73 6.63
N GLU A 12 -30.85 53.96 5.32
CA GLU A 12 -30.24 53.01 4.37
C GLU A 12 -28.76 52.78 4.69
N SER A 13 -28.02 53.83 5.04
CA SER A 13 -26.62 53.71 5.47
C SER A 13 -26.48 52.91 6.77
N ALA A 14 -27.40 53.09 7.73
CA ALA A 14 -27.40 52.34 8.99
C ALA A 14 -27.72 50.85 8.76
N ILE A 15 -28.67 50.54 7.86
CA ILE A 15 -29.01 49.17 7.47
C ILE A 15 -27.84 48.51 6.74
N GLU A 16 -27.20 49.21 5.80
CA GLU A 16 -25.99 48.70 5.10
C GLU A 16 -24.89 48.38 6.11
N SER A 17 -24.59 49.28 7.04
CA SER A 17 -23.56 49.05 8.06
C SER A 17 -23.88 47.86 8.96
N ALA A 18 -25.13 47.70 9.38
CA ALA A 18 -25.55 46.58 10.23
C ALA A 18 -25.53 45.25 9.46
N THR A 19 -25.90 45.25 8.17
CA THR A 19 -26.01 44.03 7.35
C THR A 19 -24.65 43.58 6.82
N SER A 20 -23.81 44.51 6.37
CA SER A 20 -22.47 44.22 5.83
C SER A 20 -21.55 43.57 6.87
N ALA A 21 -21.63 44.00 8.13
CA ALA A 21 -20.85 43.42 9.22
C ALA A 21 -21.16 41.93 9.47
N GLY A 22 -22.41 41.49 9.24
CA GLY A 22 -22.81 40.10 9.47
C GLY A 22 -22.71 39.20 8.24
N LEU A 23 -22.96 39.75 7.04
CA LEU A 23 -23.08 38.95 5.82
C LEU A 23 -21.78 38.88 5.01
N THR A 24 -20.98 39.94 5.03
CA THR A 24 -19.75 40.03 4.24
C THR A 24 -18.54 39.46 4.98
N ASP A 25 -18.60 39.38 6.31
CA ASP A 25 -17.49 38.94 7.17
C ASP A 25 -17.57 37.45 7.55
N VAL A 26 -18.42 36.67 6.87
CA VAL A 26 -18.46 35.21 7.08
C VAL A 26 -17.15 34.62 6.56
N PRO A 27 -16.33 33.98 7.41
CA PRO A 27 -15.09 33.38 6.96
C PRO A 27 -15.40 32.22 6.01
N VAL A 28 -14.80 32.26 4.81
CA VAL A 28 -14.92 31.21 3.79
C VAL A 28 -13.56 30.52 3.60
N PRO A 29 -13.16 29.59 4.49
CA PRO A 29 -11.84 28.96 4.49
C PRO A 29 -11.70 27.84 3.44
N ILE A 30 -12.34 27.96 2.27
CA ILE A 30 -12.36 26.89 1.25
C ILE A 30 -10.94 26.58 0.76
N ARG A 31 -10.12 27.62 0.56
CA ARG A 31 -8.72 27.45 0.14
C ARG A 31 -7.88 26.77 1.21
N ASP A 32 -8.15 27.07 2.47
CA ASP A 32 -7.40 26.51 3.60
C ASP A 32 -7.70 25.02 3.75
N VAL A 33 -8.95 24.61 3.53
CA VAL A 33 -9.39 23.20 3.57
C VAL A 33 -8.73 22.37 2.47
N TRP A 34 -8.47 22.96 1.29
CA TRP A 34 -7.83 22.24 0.17
C TRP A 34 -6.30 22.25 0.21
N ASN A 35 -5.70 22.89 1.21
CA ASN A 35 -4.26 22.94 1.39
C ASN A 35 -3.83 22.06 2.58
N PRO A 36 -3.03 21.00 2.35
CA PRO A 36 -2.60 20.08 3.40
C PRO A 36 -1.86 20.75 4.57
N ALA A 37 -1.23 21.91 4.38
CA ALA A 37 -0.52 22.61 5.44
C ALA A 37 -1.44 23.47 6.34
N THR A 38 -2.52 24.02 5.78
CA THR A 38 -3.43 24.95 6.49
C THR A 38 -4.77 24.32 6.87
N CYS A 39 -5.09 23.14 6.32
CA CYS A 39 -6.35 22.45 6.58
C CYS A 39 -6.50 22.13 8.08
N PRO A 40 -7.65 22.39 8.71
CA PRO A 40 -7.89 21.97 10.08
C PRO A 40 -7.71 20.46 10.26
N ALA A 41 -7.06 20.02 11.35
CA ALA A 41 -6.68 18.61 11.54
C ALA A 41 -7.88 17.64 11.48
N GLY A 42 -9.04 18.04 11.99
CA GLY A 42 -10.26 17.23 11.92
C GLY A 42 -10.85 17.06 10.51
N LEU A 43 -10.43 17.89 9.55
CA LEU A 43 -10.86 17.81 8.16
C LEU A 43 -9.87 17.07 7.24
N LEU A 44 -8.66 16.77 7.73
CA LEU A 44 -7.64 16.05 6.96
C LEU A 44 -8.13 14.69 6.41
N PRO A 45 -8.90 13.86 7.15
CA PRO A 45 -9.41 12.60 6.59
C PRO A 45 -10.34 12.79 5.39
N PHE A 46 -11.12 13.88 5.37
CA PHE A 46 -12.00 14.20 4.24
C PHE A 46 -11.22 14.74 3.05
N LEU A 47 -10.17 15.53 3.32
CA LEU A 47 -9.24 15.96 2.27
C LEU A 47 -8.53 14.75 1.65
N ALA A 48 -8.02 13.84 2.49
CA ALA A 48 -7.41 12.57 2.09
C ALA A 48 -8.33 11.73 1.20
N TRP A 49 -9.61 11.60 1.59
CA TRP A 49 -10.63 10.95 0.76
C TRP A 49 -10.83 11.67 -0.58
N GLY A 50 -10.89 13.00 -0.57
CA GLY A 50 -11.06 13.81 -1.78
C GLY A 50 -9.90 13.70 -2.76
N VAL A 51 -8.70 13.38 -2.29
CA VAL A 51 -7.53 13.07 -3.12
C VAL A 51 -7.28 11.57 -3.24
N SER A 52 -8.26 10.69 -2.96
CA SER A 52 -8.21 9.24 -3.18
C SER A 52 -7.00 8.52 -2.58
N ILE A 53 -6.66 8.82 -1.33
CA ILE A 53 -5.65 8.07 -0.59
C ILE A 53 -6.25 6.73 -0.13
N ASP A 54 -5.64 5.63 -0.58
CA ASP A 54 -6.11 4.26 -0.23
C ASP A 54 -5.58 3.80 1.14
N LEU A 55 -4.39 4.26 1.51
CA LEU A 55 -3.71 3.89 2.74
C LEU A 55 -3.82 5.05 3.74
N TRP A 56 -4.77 4.92 4.66
CA TRP A 56 -4.99 5.91 5.72
C TRP A 56 -5.00 5.24 7.09
N ASN A 57 -4.18 5.74 8.01
CA ASN A 57 -4.19 5.31 9.40
C ASN A 57 -4.66 6.45 10.31
N SER A 58 -5.69 6.18 11.13
CA SER A 58 -6.20 7.14 12.10
C SER A 58 -5.23 7.44 13.23
N GLU A 59 -4.28 6.54 13.50
CA GLU A 59 -3.29 6.66 14.58
C GLU A 59 -2.05 7.48 14.17
N TRP A 60 -1.88 7.79 12.88
CA TRP A 60 -0.79 8.65 12.42
C TRP A 60 -0.82 10.02 13.11
N SER A 61 0.37 10.55 13.37
CA SER A 61 0.56 11.92 13.81
C SER A 61 -0.02 12.90 12.78
N GLU A 62 -0.33 14.12 13.22
CA GLU A 62 -0.84 15.14 12.32
C GLU A 62 0.15 15.45 11.17
N ALA A 63 1.45 15.44 11.47
CA ALA A 63 2.49 15.66 10.47
C ALA A 63 2.49 14.56 9.38
N GLU A 64 2.44 13.29 9.78
CA GLU A 64 2.37 12.16 8.84
C GLU A 64 1.11 12.21 7.98
N LYS A 65 -0.04 12.54 8.57
CA LYS A 65 -1.30 12.74 7.84
C LYS A 65 -1.19 13.85 6.80
N ARG A 66 -0.59 14.99 7.16
CA ARG A 66 -0.41 16.12 6.23
C ARG A 66 0.54 15.76 5.10
N GLU A 67 1.63 15.06 5.40
CA GLU A 67 2.59 14.61 4.39
C GLU A 67 1.95 13.63 3.40
N ALA A 68 1.23 12.63 3.91
CA ALA A 68 0.52 11.66 3.07
C ALA A 68 -0.47 12.35 2.09
N VAL A 69 -1.16 13.40 2.54
CA VAL A 69 -2.06 14.17 1.67
C VAL A 69 -1.28 15.03 0.68
N ALA A 70 -0.15 15.61 1.09
CA ALA A 70 0.69 16.43 0.21
C ALA A 70 1.32 15.60 -0.92
N SER A 71 1.77 14.37 -0.64
CA SER A 71 2.39 13.48 -1.64
C SER A 71 1.37 12.72 -2.51
N ALA A 72 0.09 12.67 -2.11
CA ALA A 72 -0.94 11.81 -2.70
C ALA A 72 -1.00 11.82 -4.24
N ILE A 73 -0.95 13.01 -4.86
CA ILE A 73 -1.04 13.15 -6.32
C ILE A 73 0.20 12.57 -7.01
N GLU A 74 1.39 12.79 -6.45
CA GLU A 74 2.63 12.26 -7.01
C GLU A 74 2.64 10.74 -6.90
N ASP A 75 2.25 10.19 -5.74
CA ASP A 75 2.15 8.76 -5.51
C ASP A 75 1.13 8.10 -6.44
N GLN A 76 -0.03 8.70 -6.65
CA GLN A 76 -1.02 8.19 -7.59
C GLN A 76 -0.54 8.17 -9.04
N ARG A 77 0.24 9.17 -9.47
CA ARG A 77 0.77 9.22 -10.85
C ARG A 77 1.73 8.08 -11.16
N ARG A 78 2.38 7.54 -10.15
CA ARG A 78 3.36 6.45 -10.26
C ARG A 78 2.83 5.12 -9.72
N LYS A 79 1.57 5.04 -9.29
CA LYS A 79 0.91 3.76 -8.99
C LYS A 79 1.01 2.81 -10.18
N GLY A 80 1.11 1.52 -9.90
CA GLY A 80 1.31 0.50 -10.91
C GLY A 80 2.74 0.41 -11.46
N THR A 81 3.68 1.20 -10.94
CA THR A 81 5.11 1.08 -11.27
C THR A 81 5.83 0.21 -10.23
N ARG A 82 6.97 -0.36 -10.63
CA ARG A 82 7.88 -1.06 -9.71
C ARG A 82 8.36 -0.17 -8.57
N ALA A 83 8.56 1.12 -8.82
CA ALA A 83 8.95 2.08 -7.78
C ALA A 83 7.87 2.19 -6.71
N SER A 84 6.61 2.33 -7.10
CA SER A 84 5.51 2.42 -6.13
C SER A 84 5.35 1.14 -5.31
N LEU A 85 5.56 -0.04 -5.91
CA LEU A 85 5.63 -1.30 -5.16
C LEU A 85 6.82 -1.31 -4.18
N ARG A 86 8.00 -0.87 -4.61
CA ARG A 86 9.20 -0.78 -3.75
C ARG A 86 8.95 0.10 -2.52
N ASP A 87 8.33 1.28 -2.68
CA ASP A 87 8.04 2.16 -1.56
C ASP A 87 7.04 1.57 -0.56
N VAL A 88 6.11 0.73 -1.03
CA VAL A 88 5.23 -0.04 -0.14
C VAL A 88 6.03 -1.09 0.62
N LEU A 89 6.83 -1.89 -0.06
CA LEU A 89 7.59 -3.00 0.54
C LEU A 89 8.62 -2.49 1.55
N ASP A 90 9.29 -1.38 1.27
CA ASP A 90 10.34 -0.82 2.13
C ASP A 90 9.78 -0.33 3.49
N ARG A 91 8.47 -0.05 3.59
CA ARG A 91 7.80 0.23 4.88
C ARG A 91 7.68 -1.01 5.78
N PHE A 92 7.68 -2.20 5.19
CA PHE A 92 7.60 -3.47 5.91
C PHE A 92 9.00 -4.06 6.11
N ASP A 93 9.69 -4.35 5.00
CA ASP A 93 11.04 -4.90 5.00
C ASP A 93 11.76 -4.53 3.68
N PRO A 94 12.84 -3.74 3.74
CA PRO A 94 13.58 -3.31 2.56
C PRO A 94 14.32 -4.45 1.84
N LEU A 95 14.50 -5.60 2.49
CA LEU A 95 15.17 -6.76 1.92
C LEU A 95 14.26 -7.57 0.99
N ILE A 96 12.95 -7.32 0.97
CA ILE A 96 12.04 -7.98 0.03
C ILE A 96 12.45 -7.64 -1.41
N GLN A 97 12.61 -8.67 -2.23
CA GLN A 97 12.96 -8.50 -3.64
C GLN A 97 11.74 -8.68 -4.53
N ILE A 98 11.63 -7.81 -5.54
CA ILE A 98 10.63 -7.91 -6.60
C ILE A 98 11.32 -8.54 -7.82
N VAL A 99 10.81 -9.67 -8.29
CA VAL A 99 11.26 -10.34 -9.53
C VAL A 99 10.12 -10.31 -10.54
N GLU A 100 10.31 -9.65 -11.67
CA GLU A 100 9.30 -9.55 -12.73
C GLU A 100 9.45 -10.68 -13.75
N TRP A 101 8.37 -11.07 -14.43
CA TRP A 101 8.37 -12.20 -15.38
C TRP A 101 9.43 -12.10 -16.48
N PHE A 102 9.80 -10.88 -16.89
CA PHE A 102 10.80 -10.70 -17.93
C PHE A 102 12.24 -10.90 -17.42
N GLU A 103 12.46 -10.86 -16.11
CA GLU A 103 13.72 -11.18 -15.44
C GLU A 103 13.89 -12.70 -15.27
N ASP A 104 12.76 -13.43 -15.10
CA ASP A 104 12.72 -14.89 -14.94
C ASP A 104 11.68 -15.53 -15.88
N ARG A 105 11.95 -15.48 -17.19
CA ARG A 105 11.04 -16.01 -18.23
C ARG A 105 10.88 -17.52 -18.23
N GLY A 106 11.73 -18.24 -17.49
CA GLY A 106 11.69 -19.70 -17.42
C GLY A 106 10.68 -20.23 -16.40
N THR A 107 10.38 -19.44 -15.38
CA THR A 107 9.50 -19.84 -14.27
C THR A 107 8.25 -18.98 -14.15
N LEU A 108 8.28 -17.74 -14.65
CA LEU A 108 7.17 -16.80 -14.53
C LEU A 108 6.45 -16.60 -15.87
N GLU A 109 5.12 -16.63 -15.82
CA GLU A 109 4.27 -16.34 -16.97
C GLU A 109 4.23 -14.83 -17.27
N PRO A 110 3.99 -14.41 -18.52
CA PRO A 110 3.82 -13.00 -18.86
C PRO A 110 2.82 -12.30 -17.93
N HIS A 111 3.14 -11.05 -17.56
CA HIS A 111 2.34 -10.25 -16.62
C HIS A 111 2.29 -10.78 -15.19
N THR A 112 3.24 -11.61 -14.77
CA THR A 112 3.38 -11.99 -13.37
C THR A 112 4.62 -11.34 -12.73
N PHE A 113 4.58 -11.18 -11.41
CA PHE A 113 5.77 -10.86 -10.62
C PHE A 113 5.75 -11.64 -9.33
N ARG A 114 6.93 -11.93 -8.81
CA ARG A 114 7.14 -12.67 -7.57
C ARG A 114 7.76 -11.77 -6.53
N LEU A 115 7.29 -11.89 -5.29
CA LEU A 115 7.94 -11.30 -4.14
C LEU A 115 8.76 -12.39 -3.44
N GLU A 116 10.03 -12.10 -3.22
CA GLU A 116 10.95 -12.99 -2.55
C GLU A 116 11.25 -12.41 -1.17
N LEU A 117 10.65 -13.02 -0.16
CA LEU A 117 10.82 -12.62 1.23
C LEU A 117 12.16 -13.14 1.76
N PRO A 118 12.93 -12.32 2.49
CA PRO A 118 14.16 -12.75 3.13
C PRO A 118 13.87 -13.80 4.20
N LEU A 119 14.89 -14.61 4.49
CA LEU A 119 14.83 -15.52 5.64
C LEU A 119 14.94 -14.72 6.94
N GLY A 120 14.33 -15.20 8.02
CA GLY A 120 14.41 -14.55 9.34
C GLY A 120 15.83 -14.51 9.96
N ILE A 121 16.82 -15.10 9.30
CA ILE A 121 18.25 -14.92 9.65
C ILE A 121 18.87 -13.67 8.99
N GLU A 122 18.25 -13.17 7.93
CA GLU A 122 18.70 -12.00 7.15
C GLU A 122 17.92 -10.74 7.54
N SER A 123 16.66 -10.90 7.96
CA SER A 123 15.79 -9.82 8.41
C SER A 123 15.39 -10.00 9.87
N ASP A 124 15.35 -8.89 10.62
CA ASP A 124 14.84 -8.83 12.00
C ASP A 124 13.29 -8.76 12.04
N VAL A 125 12.65 -8.75 10.87
CA VAL A 125 11.18 -8.68 10.74
C VAL A 125 10.58 -10.08 10.81
N GLU A 126 9.74 -10.32 11.81
CA GLU A 126 8.92 -11.53 11.89
C GLU A 126 7.64 -11.36 11.07
N TYR A 127 7.48 -12.21 10.06
CA TYR A 127 6.30 -12.23 9.19
C TYR A 127 5.14 -12.97 9.86
N ASP A 128 4.41 -12.28 10.73
CA ASP A 128 3.18 -12.80 11.31
C ASP A 128 1.99 -12.69 10.34
N THR A 129 0.86 -13.33 10.67
CA THR A 129 -0.35 -13.31 9.84
C THR A 129 -0.90 -11.90 9.63
N ALA A 130 -0.81 -11.02 10.64
CA ALA A 130 -1.36 -9.67 10.58
C ALA A 130 -0.53 -8.76 9.66
N LEU A 131 0.80 -8.87 9.73
CA LEU A 131 1.77 -8.18 8.90
C LEU A 131 1.67 -8.65 7.45
N VAL A 132 1.55 -9.96 7.22
CA VAL A 132 1.33 -10.51 5.87
C VAL A 132 0.00 -10.00 5.30
N ALA A 133 -1.08 -9.97 6.08
CA ALA A 133 -2.35 -9.42 5.62
C ALA A 133 -2.27 -7.91 5.31
N ALA A 134 -1.52 -7.14 6.10
CA ALA A 134 -1.27 -5.72 5.83
C ALA A 134 -0.41 -5.53 4.57
N LEU A 135 0.65 -6.31 4.41
CA LEU A 135 1.53 -6.30 3.24
C LEU A 135 0.74 -6.58 1.95
N LEU A 136 -0.06 -7.64 1.95
CA LEU A 136 -0.88 -8.02 0.78
C LEU A 136 -1.90 -6.93 0.43
N ARG A 137 -2.55 -6.33 1.44
CA ARG A 137 -3.49 -5.22 1.26
C ARG A 137 -2.81 -4.01 0.62
N ASP A 138 -1.66 -3.60 1.15
CA ASP A 138 -0.93 -2.43 0.65
C ASP A 138 -0.39 -2.66 -0.76
N ILE A 139 0.04 -3.89 -1.09
CA ILE A 139 0.44 -4.26 -2.44
C ILE A 139 -0.76 -4.21 -3.38
N ALA A 140 -1.92 -4.72 -2.99
CA ALA A 140 -3.14 -4.71 -3.82
C ALA A 140 -3.54 -3.28 -4.22
N ALA A 141 -3.40 -2.31 -3.31
CA ALA A 141 -3.71 -0.90 -3.57
C ALA A 141 -2.78 -0.22 -4.62
N VAL A 142 -1.57 -0.75 -4.83
CA VAL A 142 -0.54 -0.10 -5.65
C VAL A 142 -0.15 -0.90 -6.89
N LYS A 143 -0.40 -2.21 -6.88
CA LYS A 143 -0.04 -3.14 -7.94
C LYS A 143 -0.70 -2.75 -9.27
N PRO A 144 0.01 -2.86 -10.41
CA PRO A 144 -0.61 -2.64 -11.71
C PRO A 144 -1.70 -3.67 -11.97
N LEU A 145 -2.91 -3.20 -12.31
CA LEU A 145 -4.12 -4.03 -12.49
C LEU A 145 -3.91 -5.26 -13.39
N ARG A 146 -3.15 -5.11 -14.47
CA ARG A 146 -2.87 -6.19 -15.43
C ARG A 146 -1.90 -7.25 -14.93
N SER A 147 -1.17 -6.98 -13.84
CA SER A 147 -0.13 -7.89 -13.38
C SER A 147 -0.66 -8.77 -12.27
N HIS A 148 -0.12 -9.97 -12.09
CA HIS A 148 -0.49 -10.90 -11.02
C HIS A 148 0.70 -11.16 -10.11
N MET A 149 0.46 -11.14 -8.79
CA MET A 149 1.51 -11.34 -7.80
C MET A 149 1.55 -12.81 -7.40
N ARG A 150 2.76 -13.36 -7.30
CA ARG A 150 3.01 -14.67 -6.69
C ARG A 150 3.92 -14.48 -5.48
N ALA A 151 3.45 -14.78 -4.27
CA ALA A 151 4.33 -14.78 -3.11
C ALA A 151 5.14 -16.08 -3.07
N VAL A 152 6.46 -16.00 -2.94
CA VAL A 152 7.33 -17.17 -2.80
C VAL A 152 8.39 -16.91 -1.73
N HIS A 153 8.50 -17.82 -0.78
CA HIS A 153 9.57 -17.77 0.23
C HIS A 153 10.87 -18.29 -0.37
N ARG A 154 11.93 -17.49 -0.27
CA ARG A 154 13.26 -17.88 -0.75
C ARG A 154 13.94 -18.78 0.28
N LEU A 155 13.81 -20.10 0.12
CA LEU A 155 14.61 -21.05 0.90
C LEU A 155 16.02 -21.18 0.31
N HIS A 156 16.94 -20.30 0.71
CA HIS A 156 18.37 -20.52 0.42
C HIS A 156 18.95 -21.57 1.38
N ALA A 157 19.01 -22.82 0.93
CA ALA A 157 19.83 -23.82 1.58
C ALA A 157 21.32 -23.53 1.27
N GLN A 158 21.97 -22.70 2.09
CA GLN A 158 23.43 -22.59 2.05
C GLN A 158 24.04 -23.90 2.56
N ALA A 159 24.33 -24.81 1.63
CA ALA A 159 25.21 -25.94 1.89
C ALA A 159 26.61 -25.38 2.15
N GLN A 160 26.93 -25.12 3.41
CA GLN A 160 28.32 -24.92 3.83
C GLN A 160 29.05 -26.24 3.61
N ALA A 161 29.59 -26.45 2.41
CA ALA A 161 30.61 -27.44 2.15
C ALA A 161 31.91 -26.97 2.84
N GLY A 162 31.91 -27.02 4.17
CA GLY A 162 33.08 -26.80 4.98
C GLY A 162 34.12 -27.88 4.68
N LEU A 163 35.08 -27.52 3.84
CA LEU A 163 36.51 -27.82 3.95
C LEU A 163 36.91 -28.77 5.11
N LEU A 164 36.56 -30.06 5.02
CA LEU A 164 37.31 -31.14 5.64
C LEU A 164 38.27 -31.71 4.60
N GLY A 165 39.18 -30.84 4.14
CA GLY A 165 40.32 -31.21 3.32
C GLY A 165 41.37 -31.90 4.18
N GLY A 166 41.25 -33.22 4.32
CA GLY A 166 42.27 -34.04 4.99
C GLY A 166 41.77 -35.41 5.42
N GLY A 167 41.46 -36.29 4.48
CA GLY A 167 41.47 -37.74 4.77
C GLY A 167 40.15 -38.51 4.67
N MET A 168 39.15 -38.06 3.91
CA MET A 168 38.02 -38.93 3.56
C MET A 168 37.77 -38.90 2.05
N SER A 169 38.20 -39.97 1.40
CA SER A 169 37.89 -40.32 0.02
C SER A 169 36.38 -40.50 -0.18
N ILE A 170 35.82 -39.74 -1.11
CA ILE A 170 34.60 -40.00 -1.88
C ILE A 170 33.37 -40.35 -1.01
N GLY A 171 32.78 -39.32 -0.42
CA GLY A 171 31.38 -39.33 -0.01
C GLY A 171 30.68 -38.12 -0.62
N LEU A 172 30.12 -38.28 -1.82
CA LEU A 172 29.07 -37.38 -2.29
C LEU A 172 27.85 -37.65 -1.40
N ALA A 173 27.81 -37.03 -0.23
CA ALA A 173 26.60 -36.95 0.56
C ALA A 173 25.64 -36.04 -0.22
N ARG A 174 24.87 -36.64 -1.12
CA ARG A 174 23.74 -35.98 -1.76
C ARG A 174 22.75 -35.72 -0.63
N ILE A 175 22.71 -34.49 -0.14
CA ILE A 175 21.66 -34.04 0.77
C ILE A 175 20.37 -34.00 -0.07
N SER A 176 19.73 -35.16 -0.19
CA SER A 176 18.35 -35.25 -0.64
C SER A 176 17.48 -34.97 0.58
N GLY A 177 17.40 -33.70 0.99
CA GLY A 177 16.21 -33.27 1.70
C GLY A 177 15.06 -33.24 0.70
N PRO A 178 13.81 -33.54 1.08
CA PRO A 178 12.67 -33.09 0.30
C PRO A 178 12.63 -31.56 0.41
N ALA A 179 13.54 -30.89 -0.31
CA ALA A 179 13.26 -29.54 -0.75
C ALA A 179 12.17 -29.73 -1.80
N ASP A 180 10.96 -29.38 -1.41
CA ASP A 180 9.80 -29.30 -2.29
C ASP A 180 10.11 -28.20 -3.33
N LEU A 181 10.89 -28.58 -4.35
CA LEU A 181 11.21 -27.75 -5.52
C LEU A 181 10.06 -27.78 -6.53
N THR A 182 9.10 -28.67 -6.30
CA THR A 182 7.75 -28.46 -6.81
C THR A 182 7.20 -27.24 -6.09
N ILE A 183 7.15 -26.15 -6.86
CA ILE A 183 6.07 -25.18 -6.72
C ILE A 183 4.82 -25.97 -6.34
N GLN A 184 4.20 -25.66 -5.20
CA GLN A 184 2.91 -26.21 -4.88
C GLN A 184 1.99 -25.82 -6.05
N ASP A 185 1.72 -26.79 -6.93
CA ASP A 185 0.96 -26.58 -8.17
C ASP A 185 -0.48 -26.18 -7.87
N ASP A 186 -0.92 -26.39 -6.63
CA ASP A 186 -2.19 -25.94 -6.10
C ASP A 186 -1.97 -25.14 -4.80
N PRO A 187 -1.56 -23.86 -4.92
CA PRO A 187 -1.47 -23.02 -3.76
C PRO A 187 -2.87 -22.86 -3.16
N TYR A 188 -3.01 -22.83 -1.82
CA TYR A 188 -4.33 -22.72 -1.15
C TYR A 188 -5.25 -21.64 -1.77
N TRP A 189 -4.66 -20.53 -2.26
CA TRP A 189 -5.38 -19.44 -2.92
C TRP A 189 -5.94 -19.76 -4.31
N ALA A 190 -5.49 -20.83 -4.97
CA ALA A 190 -6.07 -21.36 -6.21
C ALA A 190 -7.36 -22.16 -5.97
N THR A 191 -7.54 -22.66 -4.74
CA THR A 191 -8.79 -23.29 -4.29
C THR A 191 -9.83 -22.24 -3.87
N VAL A 192 -9.40 -21.02 -3.54
CA VAL A 192 -10.28 -19.95 -3.07
C VAL A 192 -10.98 -19.25 -4.23
N LEU A 193 -12.30 -19.08 -4.14
CA LEU A 193 -13.09 -18.28 -5.07
C LEU A 193 -12.61 -16.82 -5.04
N GLN A 194 -12.35 -16.26 -6.21
CA GLN A 194 -11.88 -14.88 -6.39
C GLN A 194 -12.94 -14.01 -7.07
N THR A 195 -12.97 -12.72 -6.71
CA THR A 195 -13.77 -11.68 -7.37
C THR A 195 -13.21 -11.40 -8.77
N GLU A 196 -13.94 -10.65 -9.60
CA GLU A 196 -13.48 -10.20 -10.92
C GLU A 196 -12.18 -9.36 -10.85
N GLU A 197 -11.84 -8.86 -9.67
CA GLU A 197 -10.65 -8.06 -9.37
C GLU A 197 -9.51 -8.90 -8.75
N GLY A 198 -9.72 -10.21 -8.55
CA GLY A 198 -8.72 -11.14 -8.02
C GLY A 198 -8.61 -11.19 -6.49
N GLU A 199 -9.61 -10.66 -5.77
CA GLU A 199 -9.66 -10.71 -4.30
C GLU A 199 -10.41 -11.98 -3.83
N PRO A 200 -9.97 -12.64 -2.75
CA PRO A 200 -10.64 -13.84 -2.24
C PRO A 200 -11.97 -13.53 -1.54
N PHE A 201 -13.02 -14.32 -1.81
CA PHE A 201 -14.33 -14.17 -1.15
C PHE A 201 -14.32 -14.68 0.30
N GLU A 202 -14.74 -13.83 1.25
CA GLU A 202 -14.89 -14.20 2.67
C GLU A 202 -16.34 -14.58 3.02
N ARG A 203 -16.51 -15.62 3.85
CA ARG A 203 -17.81 -15.97 4.45
C ARG A 203 -18.12 -15.05 5.64
N GLU A 204 -19.26 -14.37 5.58
CA GLU A 204 -19.69 -13.33 6.54
C GLU A 204 -19.77 -13.77 8.02
N GLN A 205 -19.93 -15.08 8.29
CA GLN A 205 -20.04 -15.59 9.67
C GLN A 205 -18.70 -15.81 10.38
N ASP A 206 -17.66 -16.23 9.67
CA ASP A 206 -16.39 -16.70 10.27
C ASP A 206 -15.14 -16.07 9.64
N ARG A 207 -15.28 -15.19 8.64
CA ARG A 207 -14.16 -14.63 7.84
C ARG A 207 -13.24 -15.68 7.21
N ALA A 208 -13.74 -16.90 7.04
CA ALA A 208 -13.04 -17.95 6.30
C ALA A 208 -13.26 -17.76 4.79
N PHE A 209 -12.23 -18.05 4.00
CA PHE A 209 -12.28 -17.96 2.55
C PHE A 209 -13.14 -19.08 1.94
N LEU A 210 -13.90 -18.77 0.88
CA LEU A 210 -14.74 -19.76 0.21
C LEU A 210 -13.94 -20.56 -0.83
N GLU A 211 -14.02 -21.89 -0.74
CA GLU A 211 -13.27 -22.82 -1.60
C GLU A 211 -14.13 -23.41 -2.73
N HIS A 212 -13.53 -23.74 -3.88
CA HIS A 212 -14.13 -24.53 -4.95
C HIS A 212 -14.39 -25.97 -4.46
N ILE A 213 -15.65 -26.44 -4.52
CA ILE A 213 -16.06 -27.82 -4.17
C ILE A 213 -15.57 -28.82 -5.23
#